data_AF-A0A1M7DPS6-F1
#
_entry.id   AF-A0A1M7DPS6-F1
#
_cell.length_a   1.000
_cell.length_b   1.000
_cell.length_c   1.000
_cell.angle_alpha   90.00
_cell.angle_beta   90.00
_cell.angle_gamma   90.00
#
_symmetry.space_group_name_H-M   'P 1'
#
loop_
_entity.id
_entity.type
_entity.pdbx_description
1 polymer ?
#
loop_
_entity_poly.entity_id
_entity_poly.type
_entity_poly.pdbx_seq_one_letter_code
_entity_poly.pdbx_strand_id
1 'polypeptide(L)'
;MVRTDYHDQSFDAFAYNKNGDLAEAENQHVKLRLERDKTGQIIREWQDYDWAAKEYDESGSCTRITSRFGADIRMERNEMGQIIELAACRNNKRQWTAQMDYNSLGQETRRLVSGNVCSQFEYDQIGRPIYHTVGLQEYPAGGERGFRRHRYEWGINAQLKRVTNELAGGSVIYSYDSFGHLAGSKTNQFEELFRNTDEVGNLYERKDRSDRIYGAGSRLEQSGISHMSQRNHDQPGRQEEKKAPAGTRFFYDEEGNLTKKTEANGEQWFYAYYGNGMLKKVVKPDRSGVYFQYDPFGRRIEKAVSIEGSEQSFSKAEAGVPPEEDSWKRLVMAGSKGQAGINRIPVWKR
;
A
#
# COMPACT_ATOMS: atom_id res chain seq x y z
N MET A 1 -17.32 -22.64 -16.35
CA MET A 1 -17.28 -21.44 -15.49
C MET A 1 -17.33 -21.92 -14.05
N VAL A 2 -16.41 -21.46 -13.22
CA VAL A 2 -16.33 -21.76 -11.78
C VAL A 2 -16.72 -20.50 -11.05
N ARG A 3 -17.65 -20.59 -10.09
CA ARG A 3 -18.19 -19.42 -9.36
C ARG A 3 -18.16 -19.70 -7.86
N THR A 4 -17.78 -18.67 -7.11
CA THR A 4 -17.83 -18.63 -5.65
C THR A 4 -18.79 -17.52 -5.25
N ASP A 5 -19.82 -17.87 -4.48
CA ASP A 5 -20.77 -16.92 -3.90
C ASP A 5 -20.47 -16.73 -2.41
N TYR A 6 -20.52 -15.48 -1.95
CA TYR A 6 -20.23 -15.12 -0.57
C TYR A 6 -21.50 -14.75 0.19
N HIS A 7 -21.43 -14.74 1.53
CA HIS A 7 -22.58 -14.49 2.41
C HIS A 7 -23.21 -13.10 2.22
N ASP A 8 -22.46 -12.13 1.70
CA ASP A 8 -22.92 -10.77 1.40
C ASP A 8 -23.47 -10.62 -0.03
N GLN A 9 -23.75 -11.75 -0.70
CA GLN A 9 -24.24 -11.85 -2.08
C GLN A 9 -23.25 -11.35 -3.15
N SER A 10 -22.03 -10.96 -2.75
CA SER A 10 -20.95 -10.79 -3.72
C SER A 10 -20.54 -12.14 -4.29
N PHE A 11 -19.86 -12.12 -5.44
CA PHE A 11 -19.38 -13.36 -6.06
C PHE A 11 -18.13 -13.10 -6.88
N ASP A 12 -17.33 -14.14 -7.10
CA ASP A 12 -16.27 -14.15 -8.10
C ASP A 12 -16.49 -15.34 -9.03
N ALA A 13 -16.38 -15.13 -10.34
CA ALA A 13 -16.54 -16.19 -11.33
C ALA A 13 -15.41 -16.18 -12.36
N PHE A 14 -14.97 -17.36 -12.76
CA PHE A 14 -13.83 -17.59 -13.65
C PHE A 14 -14.20 -18.55 -14.78
N ALA A 15 -13.82 -18.19 -16.00
CA ALA A 15 -13.97 -19.05 -17.17
C ALA A 15 -12.61 -19.34 -17.79
N TYR A 16 -12.42 -20.60 -18.22
CA TYR A 16 -11.16 -21.09 -18.76
C TYR A 16 -11.36 -21.52 -20.21
N ASN A 17 -10.31 -21.36 -21.02
CA ASN A 17 -10.29 -21.86 -22.38
C ASN A 17 -10.10 -23.40 -22.40
N LYS A 18 -10.09 -24.01 -23.58
CA LYS A 18 -9.90 -25.46 -23.75
C LYS A 18 -8.53 -25.98 -23.29
N ASN A 19 -7.54 -25.10 -23.17
CA ASN A 19 -6.20 -25.43 -22.68
C ASN A 19 -6.10 -25.31 -21.15
N GLY A 20 -7.18 -24.89 -20.48
CA GLY A 20 -7.19 -24.65 -19.03
C GLY A 20 -6.66 -23.27 -18.62
N ASP A 21 -6.34 -22.39 -19.56
CA ASP A 21 -5.91 -21.02 -19.22
C ASP A 21 -7.12 -20.15 -18.90
N LEU A 22 -6.94 -19.24 -17.93
CA LEU A 22 -7.97 -18.29 -17.54
C LEU A 22 -8.30 -17.33 -18.70
N ALA A 23 -9.54 -17.36 -19.18
CA ALA A 23 -10.01 -16.56 -20.31
C ALA A 23 -10.84 -15.35 -19.86
N GLU A 24 -11.72 -15.53 -18.87
CA GLU A 24 -12.56 -14.46 -18.33
C GLU A 24 -12.63 -14.57 -16.80
N ALA A 25 -12.82 -13.43 -16.15
CA ALA A 25 -13.18 -13.38 -14.75
C ALA A 25 -14.21 -12.28 -14.54
N GLU A 26 -15.23 -12.48 -13.71
CA GLU A 26 -16.24 -11.45 -13.44
C GLU A 26 -16.73 -11.49 -11.99
N ASN A 27 -17.13 -10.33 -11.48
CA ASN A 27 -17.83 -10.18 -10.21
C ASN A 27 -18.97 -9.16 -10.38
N GLN A 28 -19.62 -8.76 -9.28
CA GLN A 28 -20.69 -7.77 -9.30
C GLN A 28 -20.28 -6.38 -9.83
N HIS A 29 -18.99 -6.09 -9.97
CA HIS A 29 -18.48 -4.77 -10.35
C HIS A 29 -17.95 -4.72 -11.77
N VAL A 30 -17.36 -5.81 -12.26
CA VAL A 30 -16.58 -5.78 -13.51
C VAL A 30 -16.49 -7.14 -14.17
N LYS A 31 -16.38 -7.12 -15.51
CA LYS A 31 -15.99 -8.27 -16.31
C LYS A 31 -14.61 -8.07 -16.92
N LEU A 32 -13.74 -9.06 -16.71
CA LEU A 32 -12.41 -9.16 -17.27
C LEU A 32 -12.37 -10.18 -18.40
N ARG A 33 -11.63 -9.87 -19.46
CA ARG A 33 -11.33 -10.82 -20.55
C ARG A 33 -9.87 -10.72 -20.94
N LEU A 34 -9.22 -11.88 -21.08
CA LEU A 34 -7.81 -12.01 -21.42
C LEU A 34 -7.66 -12.59 -22.83
N GLU A 35 -7.06 -11.82 -23.73
CA GLU A 35 -6.66 -12.28 -25.06
C GLU A 35 -5.21 -12.71 -25.03
N ARG A 36 -4.93 -13.88 -25.61
CA ARG A 36 -3.59 -14.46 -25.70
C ARG A 36 -3.17 -14.65 -27.15
N ASP A 37 -1.87 -14.60 -27.38
CA ASP A 37 -1.29 -15.07 -28.62
C ASP A 37 -1.24 -16.61 -28.67
N LYS A 38 -0.63 -17.16 -29.73
CA LYS A 38 -0.49 -18.61 -29.92
C LYS A 38 0.48 -19.27 -28.94
N THR A 39 1.36 -18.50 -28.29
CA THR A 39 2.31 -19.02 -27.30
C THR A 39 1.75 -18.95 -25.87
N GLY A 40 0.56 -18.38 -25.70
CA GLY A 40 -0.14 -18.28 -24.42
C GLY A 40 0.11 -16.97 -23.67
N GLN A 41 0.87 -16.03 -24.24
CA GLN A 41 1.15 -14.74 -23.62
C GLN A 41 -0.07 -13.83 -23.71
N ILE A 42 -0.40 -13.14 -22.62
CA ILE A 42 -1.52 -12.18 -22.60
C ILE A 42 -1.12 -10.93 -23.39
N ILE A 43 -1.74 -10.76 -24.56
CA ILE A 43 -1.52 -9.61 -25.46
C ILE A 43 -2.54 -8.49 -25.23
N ARG A 44 -3.69 -8.80 -24.65
CA ARG A 44 -4.68 -7.79 -24.27
C ARG A 44 -5.50 -8.23 -23.08
N GLU A 45 -5.73 -7.29 -22.19
CA GLU A 45 -6.64 -7.42 -21.07
C GLU A 45 -7.74 -6.38 -21.23
N TRP A 46 -8.98 -6.84 -21.13
CA TRP A 46 -10.18 -6.01 -21.11
C TRP A 46 -10.74 -5.93 -19.71
N GLN A 47 -11.17 -4.74 -19.34
CA GLN A 47 -11.99 -4.44 -18.19
C GLN A 47 -13.26 -3.77 -18.71
N ASP A 48 -14.35 -4.53 -18.81
CA ASP A 48 -15.57 -4.14 -19.54
C ASP A 48 -15.24 -3.67 -20.97
N TYR A 49 -15.34 -2.35 -21.21
CA TYR A 49 -15.04 -1.71 -22.50
C TYR A 49 -13.63 -1.15 -22.60
N ASP A 50 -12.95 -0.96 -21.46
CA ASP A 50 -11.59 -0.45 -21.41
C ASP A 50 -10.58 -1.57 -21.57
N TRP A 51 -9.40 -1.25 -22.11
CA TRP A 51 -8.38 -2.26 -22.36
C TRP A 51 -6.96 -1.73 -22.20
N ALA A 52 -6.06 -2.66 -21.89
CA ALA A 52 -4.62 -2.50 -21.99
C ALA A 52 -4.04 -3.66 -22.82
N ALA A 53 -3.12 -3.37 -23.71
CA ALA A 53 -2.48 -4.34 -24.59
C ALA A 53 -0.97 -4.33 -24.39
N LYS A 54 -0.35 -5.49 -24.63
CA LYS A 54 1.08 -5.73 -24.52
C LYS A 54 1.61 -6.28 -25.83
N GLU A 55 2.79 -5.82 -26.22
CA GLU A 55 3.58 -6.38 -27.31
C GLU A 55 4.84 -7.00 -26.69
N TYR A 56 5.28 -8.12 -27.26
CA TYR A 56 6.42 -8.89 -26.79
C TYR A 56 7.42 -9.08 -27.94
N ASP A 57 8.69 -9.18 -27.61
CA ASP A 57 9.72 -9.66 -28.55
C ASP A 57 9.72 -11.20 -28.65
N GLU A 58 10.59 -11.73 -29.49
CA GLU A 58 10.74 -13.17 -29.73
C GLU A 58 11.19 -13.95 -28.47
N SER A 59 11.80 -13.27 -27.49
CA SER A 59 12.20 -13.85 -26.20
C SER A 59 11.07 -13.88 -25.17
N GLY A 60 9.90 -13.29 -25.50
CA GLY A 60 8.76 -13.15 -24.60
C GLY A 60 8.87 -11.95 -23.65
N SER A 61 9.80 -11.02 -23.89
CA SER A 61 9.93 -9.81 -23.07
C SER A 61 8.98 -8.72 -23.57
N CYS A 62 8.24 -8.10 -22.65
CA CYS A 62 7.29 -7.03 -22.99
C CYS A 62 8.01 -5.77 -23.47
N THR A 63 7.82 -5.38 -24.74
CA THR A 63 8.46 -4.22 -25.38
C THR A 63 7.57 -2.98 -25.37
N ARG A 64 6.24 -3.17 -25.35
CA ARG A 64 5.28 -2.05 -25.40
C ARG A 64 4.01 -2.35 -24.65
N ILE A 65 3.47 -1.34 -23.96
CA ILE A 65 2.16 -1.35 -23.31
C ILE A 65 1.33 -0.21 -23.87
N THR A 66 0.15 -0.52 -24.41
CA THR A 66 -0.81 0.49 -24.89
C THR A 66 -2.13 0.38 -24.14
N SER A 67 -2.92 1.45 -24.09
CA SER A 67 -4.26 1.39 -23.49
C SER A 67 -5.30 2.23 -24.21
N ARG A 68 -6.57 1.95 -23.93
CA ARG A 68 -7.72 2.72 -24.43
C ARG A 68 -7.66 4.20 -24.07
N PHE A 69 -6.98 4.56 -22.99
CA PHE A 69 -6.82 5.93 -22.51
C PHE A 69 -5.63 6.68 -23.14
N GLY A 70 -4.92 6.04 -24.07
CA GLY A 70 -3.82 6.64 -24.84
C GLY A 70 -2.45 6.53 -24.17
N ALA A 71 -2.29 5.64 -23.19
CA ALA A 71 -0.95 5.27 -22.73
C ALA A 71 -0.24 4.52 -23.86
N ASP A 72 1.03 4.87 -24.12
CA ASP A 72 1.96 4.15 -25.00
C ASP A 72 3.31 4.12 -24.29
N ILE A 73 3.59 3.03 -23.59
CA ILE A 73 4.83 2.83 -22.82
C ILE A 73 5.72 1.88 -23.60
N ARG A 74 6.94 2.31 -23.92
CA ARG A 74 7.93 1.51 -24.65
C ARG A 74 9.10 1.20 -23.74
N MET A 75 9.64 0.00 -23.86
CA MET A 75 10.72 -0.50 -23.03
C MET A 75 11.77 -1.17 -23.90
N GLU A 76 13.02 -0.81 -23.71
CA GLU A 76 14.17 -1.46 -24.33
C GLU A 76 14.96 -2.18 -23.24
N ARG A 77 15.47 -3.37 -23.58
CA ARG A 77 16.23 -4.22 -22.68
C ARG A 77 17.60 -4.54 -23.25
N ASN A 78 18.57 -4.72 -22.35
CA ASN A 78 19.85 -5.30 -22.71
C ASN A 78 19.75 -6.84 -22.86
N GLU A 79 20.85 -7.48 -23.25
CA GLU A 79 20.94 -8.95 -23.41
C GLU A 79 20.68 -9.73 -22.11
N MET A 80 20.84 -9.09 -20.95
CA MET A 80 20.52 -9.67 -19.64
C MET A 80 19.03 -9.51 -19.26
N GLY A 81 18.21 -8.94 -20.14
CA GLY A 81 16.76 -8.73 -19.93
C GLY A 81 16.43 -7.51 -19.05
N GLN A 82 17.41 -6.68 -18.71
CA GLN A 82 17.23 -5.51 -17.85
C GLN A 82 16.80 -4.31 -18.67
N ILE A 83 15.84 -3.52 -18.16
CA ILE A 83 15.32 -2.34 -18.87
C ILE A 83 16.38 -1.25 -18.88
N ILE A 84 16.86 -0.85 -20.07
CA ILE A 84 17.85 0.23 -20.23
C ILE A 84 17.22 1.54 -20.69
N GLU A 85 16.06 1.50 -21.36
CA GLU A 85 15.25 2.68 -21.70
C GLU A 85 13.77 2.40 -21.47
N LEU A 86 13.06 3.37 -20.91
CA LEU A 86 11.61 3.39 -20.78
C LEU A 86 11.09 4.74 -21.28
N ALA A 87 10.11 4.74 -22.17
CA ALA A 87 9.50 5.96 -22.70
C ALA A 87 7.98 5.86 -22.61
N ALA A 88 7.35 6.77 -21.86
CA ALA A 88 5.91 6.92 -21.80
C ALA A 88 5.47 8.05 -22.75
N CYS A 89 4.64 7.71 -23.71
CA CYS A 89 4.09 8.58 -24.74
C CYS A 89 2.58 8.71 -24.58
N ARG A 90 2.05 9.86 -25.00
CA ARG A 90 0.62 10.10 -25.17
C ARG A 90 0.41 10.89 -26.44
N ASN A 91 -0.47 10.43 -27.34
CA ASN A 91 -0.71 11.06 -28.66
C ASN A 91 0.60 11.32 -29.43
N ASN A 92 1.49 10.31 -29.48
CA ASN A 92 2.82 10.37 -30.10
C ASN A 92 3.78 11.43 -29.53
N LYS A 93 3.46 12.04 -28.38
CA LYS A 93 4.36 12.93 -27.66
C LYS A 93 4.93 12.22 -26.45
N ARG A 94 6.26 12.17 -26.37
CA ARG A 94 7.03 11.65 -25.23
C ARG A 94 6.76 12.53 -24.02
N GLN A 95 6.09 11.96 -23.01
CA GLN A 95 5.72 12.63 -21.76
C GLN A 95 6.78 12.43 -20.70
N TRP A 96 7.36 11.23 -20.66
CA TRP A 96 8.34 10.85 -19.65
C TRP A 96 9.30 9.80 -20.22
N THR A 97 10.53 9.81 -19.75
CA THR A 97 11.58 8.85 -20.07
C THR A 97 12.35 8.46 -18.82
N ALA A 98 12.88 7.25 -18.81
CA ALA A 98 13.96 6.83 -17.94
C ALA A 98 15.02 6.04 -18.73
N GLN A 99 16.28 6.24 -18.36
CA GLN A 99 17.40 5.43 -18.80
C GLN A 99 18.12 4.86 -17.59
N MET A 100 18.43 3.58 -17.60
CA MET A 100 19.02 2.87 -16.48
C MET A 100 20.34 2.21 -16.88
N ASP A 101 21.34 2.37 -16.02
CA ASP A 101 22.63 1.69 -16.12
C ASP A 101 22.75 0.65 -15.00
N TYR A 102 23.41 -0.46 -15.30
CA TYR A 102 23.60 -1.58 -14.38
C TYR A 102 25.08 -1.94 -14.25
N ASN A 103 25.48 -2.42 -13.08
CA ASN A 103 26.78 -3.06 -12.92
C ASN A 103 26.74 -4.53 -13.43
N SER A 104 27.89 -5.20 -13.43
CA SER A 104 28.02 -6.60 -13.87
C SER A 104 27.25 -7.61 -13.00
N LEU A 105 26.84 -7.23 -11.79
CA LEU A 105 25.97 -8.02 -10.91
C LEU A 105 24.48 -7.77 -11.16
N GLY A 106 24.16 -6.91 -12.14
CA GLY A 106 22.81 -6.57 -12.52
C GLY A 106 22.11 -5.56 -11.61
N GLN A 107 22.86 -4.86 -10.76
CA GLN A 107 22.31 -3.85 -9.86
C GLN A 107 22.27 -2.48 -10.55
N GLU A 108 21.16 -1.76 -10.43
CA GLU A 108 21.00 -0.43 -11.01
C GLU A 108 21.98 0.56 -10.34
N THR A 109 22.91 1.11 -11.11
CA THR A 109 23.92 2.09 -10.64
C THR A 109 23.51 3.52 -10.96
N ARG A 110 22.70 3.71 -12.00
CA ARG A 110 22.22 5.04 -12.40
C ARG A 110 20.84 4.94 -13.02
N ARG A 111 20.01 5.94 -12.74
CA ARG A 111 18.75 6.21 -13.43
C ARG A 111 18.64 7.69 -13.77
N LEU A 112 18.55 7.99 -15.06
CA LEU A 112 18.26 9.32 -15.58
C LEU A 112 16.80 9.38 -15.99
N VAL A 113 16.03 10.32 -15.44
CA VAL A 113 14.62 10.54 -15.81
C VAL A 113 14.41 11.91 -16.47
N SER A 114 13.21 12.13 -17.02
CA SER A 114 12.83 13.42 -17.59
C SER A 114 13.07 14.60 -16.64
N GLY A 115 13.45 15.75 -17.22
CA GLY A 115 13.90 16.92 -16.45
C GLY A 115 15.35 16.80 -15.97
N ASN A 116 16.14 15.90 -16.56
CA ASN A 116 17.54 15.64 -16.24
C ASN A 116 17.78 15.25 -14.79
N VAL A 117 16.79 14.66 -14.10
CA VAL A 117 16.99 14.18 -12.73
C VAL A 117 17.73 12.83 -12.78
N CYS A 118 18.84 12.73 -12.07
CA CYS A 118 19.72 11.59 -12.04
C CYS A 118 19.79 11.03 -10.62
N SER A 119 19.48 9.74 -10.46
CA SER A 119 19.67 8.97 -9.23
C SER A 119 20.84 8.02 -9.43
N GLN A 120 21.79 7.96 -8.51
CA GLN A 120 22.96 7.08 -8.61
C GLN A 120 23.20 6.30 -7.32
N PHE A 121 23.48 5.01 -7.45
CA PHE A 121 23.83 4.12 -6.36
C PHE A 121 25.25 3.60 -6.51
N GLU A 122 25.96 3.53 -5.39
CA GLU A 122 27.19 2.77 -5.25
C GLU A 122 26.96 1.63 -4.28
N TYR A 123 27.59 0.48 -4.57
CA TYR A 123 27.44 -0.74 -3.81
C TYR A 123 28.81 -1.21 -3.32
N ASP A 124 28.84 -1.91 -2.19
CA ASP A 124 30.03 -2.64 -1.76
C ASP A 124 30.20 -3.96 -2.54
N GLN A 125 31.29 -4.69 -2.25
CA GLN A 125 31.65 -5.92 -2.96
C GLN A 125 30.63 -7.06 -2.80
N ILE A 126 29.76 -7.00 -1.78
CA ILE A 126 28.70 -7.99 -1.56
C ILE A 126 27.32 -7.46 -1.95
N GLY A 127 27.28 -6.33 -2.68
CA GLY A 127 26.08 -5.81 -3.33
C GLY A 127 25.20 -4.94 -2.43
N ARG A 128 25.66 -4.47 -1.27
CA ARG A 128 24.85 -3.59 -0.41
C ARG A 128 25.07 -2.12 -0.81
N PRO A 129 24.02 -1.28 -0.89
CA PRO A 129 24.20 0.12 -1.24
C PRO A 129 24.98 0.84 -0.14
N ILE A 130 26.04 1.56 -0.49
CA ILE A 130 26.88 2.34 0.44
C ILE A 130 26.72 3.84 0.23
N TYR A 131 26.24 4.25 -0.94
CA TYR A 131 26.03 5.65 -1.26
C TYR A 131 24.88 5.83 -2.25
N HIS A 132 24.07 6.87 -2.05
CA HIS A 132 22.96 7.22 -2.93
C HIS A 132 22.88 8.74 -3.11
N THR A 133 22.92 9.19 -4.35
CA THR A 133 22.74 10.60 -4.71
C THR A 133 21.54 10.78 -5.62
N VAL A 134 20.86 11.93 -5.48
CA VAL A 134 19.84 12.38 -6.43
C VAL A 134 20.07 13.86 -6.72
N GLY A 135 20.20 14.22 -7.98
CA GLY A 135 20.48 15.58 -8.43
C GLY A 135 20.13 15.78 -9.90
N LEU A 136 20.59 16.87 -10.50
CA LEU A 136 20.53 17.04 -11.95
C LEU A 136 21.67 16.26 -12.62
N GLN A 137 21.51 15.80 -13.86
CA GLN A 137 22.48 14.97 -14.58
C GLN A 137 23.87 15.62 -14.66
N GLU A 138 23.91 16.93 -14.86
CA GLU A 138 25.15 17.71 -14.89
C GLU A 138 25.84 17.76 -13.52
N TYR A 139 25.06 17.64 -12.45
CA TYR A 139 25.53 17.70 -11.06
C TYR A 139 24.79 16.67 -10.18
N PRO A 140 25.02 15.35 -10.36
CA PRO A 140 24.21 14.32 -9.70
C PRO A 140 24.40 14.32 -8.18
N ALA A 141 25.63 14.61 -7.75
CA ALA A 141 25.98 14.82 -6.34
C ALA A 141 25.91 16.31 -5.95
N GLY A 142 25.40 17.19 -6.81
CA GLY A 142 25.59 18.64 -6.81
C GLY A 142 25.50 19.28 -5.43
N GLY A 143 26.42 20.21 -5.13
CA GLY A 143 26.66 20.87 -3.83
C GLY A 143 25.42 21.14 -2.96
N GLU A 144 25.01 22.40 -2.81
CA GLU A 144 23.79 22.74 -2.04
C GLU A 144 22.48 22.51 -2.83
N ARG A 145 22.59 22.13 -4.10
CA ARG A 145 21.46 21.94 -5.03
C ARG A 145 21.09 20.47 -5.26
N GLY A 146 21.78 19.53 -4.61
CA GLY A 146 21.42 18.12 -4.64
C GLY A 146 20.08 17.90 -3.93
N PHE A 147 19.26 17.00 -4.46
CA PHE A 147 17.99 16.62 -3.84
C PHE A 147 18.20 15.59 -2.73
N ARG A 148 19.25 14.76 -2.83
CA ARG A 148 19.60 13.73 -1.84
C ARG A 148 21.09 13.37 -1.88
N ARG A 149 21.68 13.15 -0.70
CA ARG A 149 23.02 12.55 -0.54
C ARG A 149 23.07 11.70 0.72
N HIS A 150 22.95 10.39 0.57
CA HIS A 150 22.88 9.44 1.68
C HIS A 150 24.07 8.49 1.65
N ARG A 151 24.75 8.36 2.80
CA ARG A 151 25.71 7.29 3.05
C ARG A 151 25.10 6.22 3.92
N TYR A 152 25.31 4.96 3.56
CA TYR A 152 24.84 3.80 4.28
C TYR A 152 26.02 3.03 4.85
N GLU A 153 25.90 2.67 6.12
CA GLU A 153 26.90 1.85 6.80
C GLU A 153 26.26 0.58 7.31
N TRP A 154 26.90 -0.53 7.02
CA TRP A 154 26.42 -1.86 7.33
C TRP A 154 27.27 -2.47 8.43
N GLY A 155 26.61 -3.11 9.39
CA GLY A 155 27.23 -3.91 10.43
C GLY A 155 27.42 -5.36 9.99
N ILE A 156 27.56 -6.22 11.00
CA ILE A 156 27.62 -7.67 10.86
C ILE A 156 26.26 -8.18 10.31
N ASN A 157 26.27 -9.33 9.64
CA ASN A 157 25.07 -9.98 9.09
C ASN A 157 24.24 -9.07 8.15
N ALA A 158 24.88 -8.15 7.44
CA ALA A 158 24.24 -7.20 6.52
C ALA A 158 23.12 -6.36 7.17
N GLN A 159 23.24 -6.06 8.46
CA GLN A 159 22.33 -5.15 9.15
C GLN A 159 22.69 -3.69 8.87
N LEU A 160 21.72 -2.87 8.46
CA LEU A 160 21.93 -1.45 8.24
C LEU A 160 22.17 -0.78 9.60
N LYS A 161 23.38 -0.29 9.85
CA LYS A 161 23.77 0.30 11.13
C LYS A 161 23.51 1.80 11.19
N ARG A 162 23.80 2.52 10.10
CA ARG A 162 23.67 3.97 10.06
C ARG A 162 23.31 4.45 8.66
N VAL A 163 22.46 5.47 8.60
CA VAL A 163 22.22 6.29 7.41
C VAL A 163 22.54 7.73 7.75
N THR A 164 23.41 8.35 6.96
CA THR A 164 23.80 9.75 7.12
C THR A 164 23.27 10.54 5.93
N ASN A 165 22.45 11.56 6.20
CA ASN A 165 22.08 12.56 5.22
C ASN A 165 23.19 13.63 5.19
N GLU A 166 24.05 13.55 4.19
CA GLU A 166 25.20 14.44 4.03
C GLU A 166 24.81 15.86 3.56
N LEU A 167 23.56 16.08 3.12
CA LEU A 167 23.05 17.43 2.82
C LEU A 167 22.58 18.14 4.09
N ALA A 168 21.80 17.46 4.93
CA ALA A 168 21.25 18.03 6.16
C ALA A 168 22.17 17.85 7.39
N GLY A 169 23.23 17.04 7.28
CA GLY A 169 24.15 16.71 8.37
C GLY A 169 23.59 15.75 9.44
N GLY A 170 22.35 15.28 9.30
CA GLY A 170 21.71 14.37 10.25
C GLY A 170 22.03 12.90 9.98
N SER A 171 22.08 12.08 11.03
CA SER A 171 22.15 10.63 10.90
C SER A 171 21.09 9.90 11.73
N VAL A 172 20.72 8.72 11.24
CA VAL A 172 19.89 7.73 11.94
C VAL A 172 20.74 6.49 12.18
N ILE A 173 20.82 6.07 13.44
CA ILE A 173 21.52 4.85 13.87
C ILE A 173 20.47 3.82 14.24
N TYR A 174 20.62 2.60 13.73
CA TYR A 174 19.72 1.49 13.98
C TYR A 174 20.34 0.50 14.97
N SER A 175 19.51 -0.02 15.87
CA SER A 175 19.87 -1.09 16.81
C SER A 175 19.02 -2.32 16.55
N TYR A 176 19.61 -3.49 16.79
CA TYR A 176 18.99 -4.79 16.55
C TYR A 176 18.99 -5.61 17.83
N ASP A 177 18.00 -6.49 17.98
CA ASP A 177 17.94 -7.44 19.08
C ASP A 177 18.89 -8.63 18.84
N SER A 178 18.94 -9.58 19.78
CA SER A 178 19.78 -10.78 19.68
C SER A 178 19.37 -11.74 18.56
N PHE A 179 18.14 -11.62 18.04
CA PHE A 179 17.62 -12.40 16.92
C PHE A 179 17.83 -11.70 15.57
N GLY A 180 18.32 -10.46 15.60
CA GLY A 180 18.61 -9.65 14.43
C GLY A 180 17.43 -8.84 13.91
N HIS A 181 16.33 -8.73 14.67
CA HIS A 181 15.23 -7.83 14.33
C HIS A 181 15.57 -6.39 14.69
N LEU A 182 15.02 -5.43 13.93
CA LEU A 182 15.20 -4.01 14.20
C LEU A 182 14.52 -3.65 15.54
N ALA A 183 15.32 -3.37 16.56
CA ALA A 183 14.87 -3.05 17.91
C ALA A 183 14.68 -1.55 18.14
N GLY A 184 15.33 -0.72 17.34
CA GLY A 184 15.08 0.71 17.39
C GLY A 184 15.91 1.55 16.44
N SER A 185 15.61 2.84 16.44
CA SER A 185 16.37 3.85 15.72
C SER A 185 16.57 5.09 16.58
N LYS A 186 17.75 5.68 16.48
CA LYS A 186 18.12 6.91 17.17
C LYS A 186 18.55 7.95 16.15
N THR A 187 17.92 9.13 16.20
CA THR A 187 18.40 10.29 15.46
C THR A 187 19.39 11.10 16.31
N ASN A 188 20.21 11.93 15.67
CA ASN A 188 21.11 12.85 16.39
C ASN A 188 20.35 13.84 17.31
N GLN A 189 19.02 13.94 17.18
CA GLN A 189 18.13 14.83 17.94
C GLN A 189 17.39 14.14 19.09
N PHE A 190 17.95 13.04 19.64
CA PHE A 190 17.50 12.34 20.85
C PHE A 190 16.19 11.52 20.76
N GLU A 191 15.50 11.48 19.61
CA GLU A 191 14.35 10.60 19.48
C GLU A 191 14.80 9.14 19.32
N GLU A 192 14.46 8.32 20.31
CA GLU A 192 14.60 6.86 20.29
C GLU A 192 13.23 6.22 20.02
N LEU A 193 13.08 5.65 18.83
CA LEU A 193 11.93 4.81 18.51
C LEU A 193 12.31 3.36 18.84
N PHE A 194 11.59 2.73 19.77
CA PHE A 194 11.73 1.30 20.04
C PHE A 194 10.73 0.49 19.23
N ARG A 195 11.16 -0.70 18.83
CA ARG A 195 10.38 -1.71 18.14
C ARG A 195 10.63 -3.05 18.81
N ASN A 196 10.14 -3.18 20.04
CA ASN A 196 10.32 -4.40 20.81
C ASN A 196 9.24 -5.40 20.44
N THR A 197 9.63 -6.64 20.21
CA THR A 197 8.68 -7.75 20.06
C THR A 197 8.58 -8.55 21.34
N ASP A 198 7.43 -9.18 21.61
CA ASP A 198 7.34 -10.32 22.53
C ASP A 198 7.67 -11.65 21.83
N GLU A 199 7.52 -12.77 22.53
CA GLU A 199 7.90 -14.10 22.03
C GLU A 199 7.07 -14.56 20.81
N VAL A 200 5.88 -13.99 20.62
CA VAL A 200 5.00 -14.30 19.48
C VAL A 200 5.03 -13.19 18.42
N GLY A 201 5.93 -12.21 18.57
CA GLY A 201 6.16 -11.16 17.56
C GLY A 201 5.30 -9.90 17.71
N ASN A 202 4.54 -9.73 18.79
CA ASN A 202 3.74 -8.51 18.98
C ASN A 202 4.64 -7.30 19.19
N LEU A 203 4.39 -6.21 18.46
CA LEU A 203 5.23 -5.03 18.44
C LEU A 203 4.83 -3.98 19.49
N TYR A 204 5.79 -3.51 20.26
CA TYR A 204 5.67 -2.47 21.28
C TYR A 204 6.59 -1.29 20.98
N GLU A 205 6.09 -0.09 21.24
CA GLU A 205 6.84 1.17 21.07
C GLU A 205 7.60 1.57 22.33
N ARG A 206 7.29 0.95 23.49
CA ARG A 206 8.01 1.14 24.74
C ARG A 206 8.85 -0.06 25.11
N LYS A 207 9.97 0.22 25.79
CA LYS A 207 10.87 -0.82 26.29
C LYS A 207 10.19 -1.78 27.27
N ASP A 208 9.28 -1.25 28.09
CA ASP A 208 8.53 -1.98 29.11
C ASP A 208 7.27 -2.69 28.57
N ARG A 209 6.98 -2.56 27.27
CA ARG A 209 5.81 -3.14 26.60
C ARG A 209 4.46 -2.68 27.19
N SER A 210 4.42 -1.52 27.84
CA SER A 210 3.23 -0.99 28.51
C SER A 210 2.28 -0.19 27.60
N ASP A 211 2.65 0.03 26.34
CA ASP A 211 1.95 0.94 25.43
C ASP A 211 0.79 0.31 24.66
N ARG A 212 0.69 -1.02 24.65
CA ARG A 212 -0.25 -1.78 23.83
C ARG A 212 -0.79 -3.01 24.55
N ILE A 213 -1.98 -3.46 24.17
CA ILE A 213 -2.57 -4.74 24.60
C ILE A 213 -2.95 -5.53 23.35
N TYR A 214 -2.57 -6.80 23.35
CA TYR A 214 -2.87 -7.76 22.29
C TYR A 214 -3.78 -8.86 22.83
N GLY A 215 -4.82 -9.20 22.07
CA GLY A 215 -5.71 -10.33 22.34
C GLY A 215 -5.23 -11.62 21.66
N ALA A 216 -6.12 -12.61 21.58
CA ALA A 216 -5.87 -13.88 20.91
C ALA A 216 -5.44 -13.66 19.44
N GLY A 217 -4.51 -14.49 18.96
CA GLY A 217 -3.99 -14.40 17.59
C GLY A 217 -3.21 -13.11 17.30
N SER A 218 -2.59 -12.49 18.31
CA SER A 218 -1.77 -11.27 18.15
C SER A 218 -2.56 -10.06 17.65
N ARG A 219 -3.86 -10.00 17.97
CA ARG A 219 -4.77 -8.93 17.57
C ARG A 219 -4.60 -7.70 18.46
N LEU A 220 -4.23 -6.56 17.89
CA LEU A 220 -4.03 -5.32 18.65
C LEU A 220 -5.37 -4.80 19.16
N GLU A 221 -5.62 -4.80 20.47
CA GLU A 221 -6.89 -4.33 21.05
C GLU A 221 -6.79 -2.90 21.57
N GLN A 222 -5.62 -2.49 22.08
CA GLN A 222 -5.37 -1.13 22.54
C GLN A 222 -3.95 -0.66 22.20
N SER A 223 -3.78 0.63 21.89
CA SER A 223 -2.48 1.26 21.68
C SER A 223 -2.41 2.68 22.24
N GLY A 224 -1.21 3.20 22.48
CA GLY A 224 -1.02 4.54 23.04
C GLY A 224 -1.50 4.67 24.48
N ILE A 225 -1.58 3.55 25.20
CA ILE A 225 -1.92 3.50 26.63
C ILE A 225 -0.65 3.48 27.49
N SER A 226 -0.81 3.44 28.80
CA SER A 226 0.22 3.00 29.75
C SER A 226 -0.48 2.13 30.79
N HIS A 227 -0.37 0.82 30.67
CA HIS A 227 -1.10 -0.14 31.53
C HIS A 227 -0.24 -0.74 32.66
N MET A 228 0.92 -0.14 32.96
CA MET A 228 1.79 -0.49 34.09
C MET A 228 1.04 -0.51 35.45
N SER A 229 -0.10 0.17 35.51
CA SER A 229 -1.03 0.22 36.63
C SER A 229 -1.79 -1.07 36.93
N GLN A 230 -2.12 -1.86 35.90
CA GLN A 230 -3.02 -3.02 36.06
C GLN A 230 -2.31 -4.26 36.65
N ARG A 231 -0.98 -4.31 36.63
CA ARG A 231 -0.19 -5.44 37.15
C ARG A 231 0.13 -5.35 38.65
N ASN A 232 -0.15 -4.21 39.30
CA ASN A 232 0.17 -3.96 40.71
C ASN A 232 -1.07 -3.89 41.62
N HIS A 233 -2.20 -4.51 41.23
CA HIS A 233 -3.42 -4.45 42.04
C HIS A 233 -3.34 -5.20 43.39
N ASP A 234 -2.28 -5.98 43.62
CA ASP A 234 -2.05 -6.71 44.88
C ASP A 234 -1.11 -5.99 45.89
N GLN A 235 -0.73 -4.73 45.64
CA GLN A 235 0.02 -3.93 46.63
C GLN A 235 -0.82 -2.77 47.19
N PRO A 236 -1.26 -2.84 48.46
CA PRO A 236 -1.98 -1.74 49.09
C PRO A 236 -1.02 -0.56 49.34
N GLY A 237 -1.37 0.62 48.83
CA GLY A 237 -0.74 1.89 49.26
C GLY A 237 -0.21 2.84 48.20
N ARG A 238 -0.43 2.64 46.90
CA ARG A 238 -0.06 3.66 45.89
C ARG A 238 -1.25 4.53 45.46
N GLN A 239 -1.06 5.83 45.70
CA GLN A 239 -1.95 6.94 45.42
C GLN A 239 -2.41 6.98 43.95
N GLU A 240 -3.66 7.45 43.80
CA GLU A 240 -4.37 7.85 42.59
C GLU A 240 -3.47 8.11 41.38
N GLU A 241 -3.38 7.11 40.51
CA GLU A 241 -2.72 7.26 39.23
C GLU A 241 -3.49 8.27 38.38
N LYS A 242 -2.76 9.28 37.87
CA LYS A 242 -3.19 10.06 36.70
C LYS A 242 -3.78 9.09 35.69
N LYS A 243 -5.10 9.16 35.49
CA LYS A 243 -5.84 8.37 34.51
C LYS A 243 -5.03 8.40 33.22
N ALA A 244 -4.43 7.26 32.85
CA ALA A 244 -3.67 7.18 31.61
C ALA A 244 -4.54 7.73 30.48
N PRO A 245 -3.97 8.47 29.51
CA PRO A 245 -4.74 8.93 28.36
C PRO A 245 -5.49 7.73 27.79
N ALA A 246 -6.79 7.89 27.53
CA ALA A 246 -7.57 6.86 26.88
C ALA A 246 -6.88 6.62 25.53
N GLY A 247 -6.17 5.50 25.37
CA GLY A 247 -5.48 5.21 24.12
C GLY A 247 -6.46 4.90 23.00
N THR A 248 -5.94 4.46 21.86
CA THR A 248 -6.78 3.96 20.76
C THR A 248 -7.26 2.55 21.08
N ARG A 249 -8.53 2.27 20.80
CA ARG A 249 -9.15 0.93 20.94
C ARG A 249 -9.57 0.40 19.57
N PHE A 250 -9.39 -0.90 19.37
CA PHE A 250 -9.67 -1.61 18.13
C PHE A 250 -10.65 -2.75 18.41
N PHE A 251 -11.61 -2.93 17.50
CA PHE A 251 -12.65 -3.94 17.59
C PHE A 251 -12.72 -4.71 16.28
N TYR A 252 -12.99 -6.01 16.37
CA TYR A 252 -12.89 -6.93 15.26
C TYR A 252 -14.11 -7.84 15.18
N ASP A 253 -14.43 -8.32 13.98
CA ASP A 253 -15.40 -9.40 13.78
C ASP A 253 -14.78 -10.78 14.11
N GLU A 254 -15.56 -11.85 13.88
CA GLU A 254 -15.15 -13.24 14.14
C GLU A 254 -14.07 -13.71 13.17
N GLU A 255 -14.04 -13.19 11.94
CA GLU A 255 -12.96 -13.46 10.97
C GLU A 255 -11.67 -12.65 11.25
N GLY A 256 -11.70 -11.75 12.23
CA GLY A 256 -10.54 -10.96 12.64
C GLY A 256 -10.32 -9.69 11.81
N ASN A 257 -11.30 -9.24 11.03
CA ASN A 257 -11.25 -7.96 10.35
C ASN A 257 -11.57 -6.82 11.32
N LEU A 258 -10.84 -5.71 11.23
CA LEU A 258 -11.05 -4.54 12.07
C LEU A 258 -12.38 -3.89 11.71
N THR A 259 -13.40 -3.91 12.56
CA THR A 259 -14.73 -3.31 12.29
C THR A 259 -14.86 -1.90 12.84
N LYS A 260 -14.12 -1.57 13.91
CA LYS A 260 -14.16 -0.25 14.54
C LYS A 260 -12.81 0.13 15.15
N LYS A 261 -12.44 1.40 15.00
CA LYS A 261 -11.33 2.04 15.72
C LYS A 261 -11.86 3.26 16.46
N THR A 262 -11.57 3.36 17.75
CA THR A 262 -11.88 4.55 18.56
C THR A 262 -10.59 5.18 19.01
N GLU A 263 -10.32 6.41 18.57
CA GLU A 263 -9.12 7.15 18.94
C GLU A 263 -9.23 7.76 20.34
N ALA A 264 -8.10 8.25 20.85
CA ALA A 264 -8.00 8.83 22.18
C ALA A 264 -8.91 10.04 22.41
N ASN A 265 -9.15 10.82 21.35
CA ASN A 265 -10.07 11.97 21.35
C ASN A 265 -11.55 11.55 21.24
N GLY A 266 -11.86 10.25 21.18
CA GLY A 266 -13.21 9.71 21.03
C GLY A 266 -13.69 9.60 19.58
N GLU A 267 -12.89 10.03 18.61
CA GLU A 267 -13.21 9.89 17.19
C GLU A 267 -13.31 8.43 16.77
N GLN A 268 -14.30 8.11 15.95
CA GLN A 268 -14.61 6.74 15.57
C GLN A 268 -14.48 6.54 14.07
N TRP A 269 -13.82 5.45 13.72
CA TRP A 269 -13.76 4.93 12.37
C TRP A 269 -14.50 3.60 12.35
N PHE A 270 -15.26 3.36 11.29
CA PHE A 270 -15.93 2.09 11.04
C PHE A 270 -15.48 1.53 9.71
N TYR A 271 -15.37 0.21 9.65
CA TYR A 271 -14.87 -0.51 8.50
C TYR A 271 -15.85 -1.63 8.18
N ALA A 272 -16.12 -1.83 6.89
CA ALA A 272 -16.91 -2.94 6.41
C ALA A 272 -16.15 -3.65 5.29
N TYR A 273 -16.35 -4.95 5.18
CA TYR A 273 -15.66 -5.84 4.26
C TYR A 273 -16.67 -6.54 3.35
N TYR A 274 -16.22 -6.94 2.16
CA TYR A 274 -16.95 -7.91 1.34
C TYR A 274 -16.83 -9.30 1.96
N GLY A 275 -17.70 -10.23 1.56
CA GLY A 275 -17.70 -11.60 2.08
C GLY A 275 -16.42 -12.40 1.77
N ASN A 276 -15.59 -11.90 0.84
CA ASN A 276 -14.25 -12.41 0.54
C ASN A 276 -13.11 -11.73 1.34
N GLY A 277 -13.45 -10.90 2.32
CA GLY A 277 -12.49 -10.21 3.22
C GLY A 277 -11.88 -8.94 2.66
N MET A 278 -12.23 -8.49 1.44
CA MET A 278 -11.72 -7.23 0.89
C MET A 278 -12.40 -6.01 1.54
N LEU A 279 -11.63 -4.98 1.88
CA LEU A 279 -12.16 -3.76 2.51
C LEU A 279 -13.15 -3.05 1.58
N LYS A 280 -14.44 -3.06 1.91
CA LYS A 280 -15.53 -2.48 1.12
C LYS A 280 -15.69 -0.98 1.38
N LYS A 281 -15.65 -0.59 2.65
CA LYS A 281 -16.00 0.77 3.08
C LYS A 281 -15.26 1.18 4.35
N VAL A 282 -14.93 2.47 4.43
CA VAL A 282 -14.46 3.14 5.66
C VAL A 282 -15.34 4.36 5.91
N VAL A 283 -15.93 4.45 7.10
CA VAL A 283 -16.62 5.65 7.59
C VAL A 283 -15.67 6.36 8.54
N LYS A 284 -15.40 7.63 8.27
CA LYS A 284 -14.53 8.48 9.10
C LYS A 284 -15.32 9.16 10.24
N PRO A 285 -14.63 9.81 11.19
CA PRO A 285 -15.28 10.52 12.30
C PRO A 285 -16.23 11.64 11.85
N ASP A 286 -15.90 12.31 10.75
CA ASP A 286 -16.72 13.35 10.10
C ASP A 286 -17.93 12.80 9.31
N ARG A 287 -18.19 11.49 9.40
CA ARG A 287 -19.21 10.73 8.65
C ARG A 287 -19.00 10.70 7.13
N SER A 288 -17.87 11.19 6.62
CA SER A 288 -17.49 10.93 5.23
C SER A 288 -17.15 9.46 5.02
N GLY A 289 -17.52 8.93 3.85
CA GLY A 289 -17.27 7.55 3.47
C GLY A 289 -16.17 7.45 2.42
N VAL A 290 -15.35 6.41 2.52
CA VAL A 290 -14.45 5.95 1.45
C VAL A 290 -14.88 4.56 1.03
N TYR A 291 -15.10 4.36 -0.25
CA TYR A 291 -15.61 3.11 -0.83
C TYR A 291 -14.60 2.52 -1.78
N PHE A 292 -14.58 1.20 -1.84
CA PHE A 292 -13.68 0.45 -2.69
C PHE A 292 -14.43 -0.60 -3.49
N GLN A 293 -14.02 -0.76 -4.75
CA GLN A 293 -14.42 -1.86 -5.60
C GLN A 293 -13.17 -2.56 -6.11
N TYR A 294 -13.29 -3.85 -6.30
CA TYR A 294 -12.23 -4.74 -6.72
C TYR A 294 -12.70 -5.53 -7.92
N ASP A 295 -11.77 -5.93 -8.75
CA ASP A 295 -12.01 -6.97 -9.72
C ASP A 295 -11.85 -8.38 -9.10
N PRO A 296 -12.18 -9.45 -9.83
CA PRO A 296 -12.07 -10.83 -9.33
C PRO A 296 -10.66 -11.27 -8.96
N PHE A 297 -9.61 -10.52 -9.33
CA PHE A 297 -8.22 -10.78 -8.93
C PHE A 297 -7.82 -10.00 -7.67
N GLY A 298 -8.76 -9.30 -7.05
CA GLY A 298 -8.52 -8.47 -5.87
C GLY A 298 -7.76 -7.18 -6.16
N ARG A 299 -7.65 -6.77 -7.43
CA ARG A 299 -7.06 -5.48 -7.77
C ARG A 299 -8.13 -4.40 -7.57
N ARG A 300 -7.78 -3.34 -6.84
CA ARG A 300 -8.71 -2.23 -6.63
C ARG A 300 -8.93 -1.48 -7.95
N ILE A 301 -10.17 -1.41 -8.41
CA ILE A 301 -10.57 -0.74 -9.65
C ILE A 301 -11.19 0.65 -9.38
N GLU A 302 -11.74 0.86 -8.18
CA GLU A 302 -12.31 2.15 -7.79
C GLU A 302 -11.93 2.53 -6.35
N LYS A 303 -11.73 3.84 -6.15
CA LYS A 303 -11.79 4.50 -4.85
C LYS A 303 -12.69 5.72 -4.97
N ALA A 304 -13.81 5.71 -4.26
CA ALA A 304 -14.75 6.83 -4.20
C ALA A 304 -14.76 7.43 -2.79
N VAL A 305 -15.01 8.74 -2.70
CA VAL A 305 -15.17 9.46 -1.44
C VAL A 305 -16.51 10.19 -1.47
N SER A 306 -17.34 9.98 -0.44
CA SER A 306 -18.52 10.81 -0.20
C SER A 306 -18.16 11.99 0.71
N ILE A 307 -18.77 13.16 0.45
CA ILE A 307 -18.67 14.34 1.31
C ILE A 307 -19.99 14.46 2.09
N GLU A 308 -19.96 15.07 3.27
CA GLU A 308 -21.01 15.18 4.29
C GLU A 308 -22.47 15.11 3.80
N GLY A 309 -23.32 14.40 4.57
CA GLY A 309 -24.78 14.51 4.49
C GLY A 309 -25.52 13.45 3.64
N SER A 310 -24.81 12.47 3.07
CA SER A 310 -25.43 11.39 2.27
C SER A 310 -25.74 10.10 3.04
N GLU A 311 -25.29 9.96 4.28
CA GLU A 311 -25.60 8.79 5.11
C GLU A 311 -26.40 9.21 6.34
N GLN A 312 -27.68 8.86 6.34
CA GLN A 312 -28.52 8.90 7.54
C GLN A 312 -28.00 7.88 8.56
N SER A 313 -28.02 8.30 9.81
CA SER A 313 -27.57 7.59 11.00
C SER A 313 -27.97 6.11 11.06
N PHE A 314 -27.00 5.22 11.27
CA PHE A 314 -27.27 3.88 11.81
C PHE A 314 -27.52 3.98 13.32
N SER A 315 -28.72 3.60 13.74
CA SER A 315 -29.05 3.51 15.16
C SER A 315 -28.33 2.32 15.81
N LYS A 316 -28.10 2.42 17.13
CA LYS A 316 -27.21 1.60 17.95
C LYS A 316 -27.69 0.15 18.18
N ALA A 317 -28.49 -0.42 17.28
CA ALA A 317 -29.09 -1.74 17.46
C ALA A 317 -29.00 -2.56 16.17
N GLU A 318 -27.79 -2.92 15.74
CA GLU A 318 -27.52 -3.95 14.73
C GLU A 318 -25.98 -4.13 14.59
N ALA A 319 -25.35 -4.68 15.64
CA ALA A 319 -24.05 -5.30 15.45
C ALA A 319 -24.31 -6.68 14.86
N GLY A 320 -24.15 -6.83 13.53
CA GLY A 320 -24.17 -8.13 12.86
C GLY A 320 -25.00 -8.26 11.60
N VAL A 321 -25.70 -7.23 11.12
CA VAL A 321 -26.46 -7.32 9.85
C VAL A 321 -26.21 -6.06 9.01
N PRO A 322 -25.80 -6.19 7.73
CA PRO A 322 -25.66 -5.03 6.85
C PRO A 322 -27.03 -4.46 6.45
N PRO A 323 -27.12 -3.16 6.11
CA PRO A 323 -28.39 -2.52 5.76
C PRO A 323 -28.99 -3.09 4.48
N GLU A 324 -30.32 -3.14 4.38
CA GLU A 324 -31.06 -3.60 3.19
C GLU A 324 -30.67 -2.88 1.89
N GLU A 325 -30.64 -3.68 0.82
CA GLU A 325 -30.18 -3.40 -0.55
C GLU A 325 -30.90 -2.22 -1.25
N ASP A 326 -32.12 -1.88 -0.81
CA ASP A 326 -33.02 -0.94 -1.51
C ASP A 326 -32.71 0.55 -1.26
N SER A 327 -31.72 0.87 -0.42
CA SER A 327 -31.24 2.25 -0.25
C SER A 327 -30.27 2.71 -1.35
N TRP A 328 -29.76 1.79 -2.19
CA TRP A 328 -28.68 2.08 -3.16
C TRP A 328 -29.15 2.42 -4.58
N LYS A 329 -30.39 2.07 -4.97
CA LYS A 329 -30.89 2.29 -6.35
C LYS A 329 -31.14 3.75 -6.73
N ARG A 330 -31.10 4.72 -5.78
CA ARG A 330 -31.40 6.13 -6.08
C ARG A 330 -30.22 7.03 -6.46
N LEU A 331 -28.97 6.57 -6.38
CA LEU A 331 -27.79 7.39 -6.71
C LEU A 331 -27.22 7.19 -8.13
N VAL A 332 -27.76 6.26 -8.92
CA VAL A 332 -27.26 5.98 -10.28
C VAL A 332 -28.14 6.57 -11.39
N MET A 333 -29.37 7.02 -11.10
CA MET A 333 -30.34 7.43 -12.14
C MET A 333 -30.75 8.92 -12.15
N ALA A 334 -30.01 9.82 -11.52
CA ALA A 334 -30.30 11.27 -11.58
C ALA A 334 -29.21 12.04 -12.34
N GLY A 335 -29.08 11.76 -13.63
CA GLY A 335 -28.52 12.73 -14.57
C GLY A 335 -29.52 13.86 -14.81
N SER A 336 -29.68 14.78 -13.87
CA SER A 336 -30.10 16.16 -14.16
C SER A 336 -30.14 17.01 -12.88
N LYS A 337 -29.27 18.04 -12.87
CA LYS A 337 -29.39 19.30 -12.11
C LYS A 337 -29.33 19.21 -10.58
N GLY A 338 -28.10 19.35 -10.07
CA GLY A 338 -27.79 19.92 -8.76
C GLY A 338 -27.38 18.92 -7.68
N GLN A 339 -26.37 19.31 -6.88
CA GLN A 339 -25.96 18.74 -5.57
C GLN A 339 -25.01 17.52 -5.52
N ALA A 340 -24.13 17.60 -4.51
CA ALA A 340 -23.23 16.59 -3.92
C ALA A 340 -22.35 15.78 -4.91
N GLY A 341 -21.13 16.28 -5.16
CA GLY A 341 -20.15 15.62 -6.01
C GLY A 341 -19.53 14.39 -5.35
N ILE A 342 -19.77 13.21 -5.92
CA ILE A 342 -18.95 12.02 -5.70
C ILE A 342 -17.72 12.15 -6.61
N ASN A 343 -16.53 12.34 -6.03
CA ASN A 343 -15.29 12.30 -6.80
C ASN A 343 -14.87 10.85 -7.01
N ARG A 344 -15.05 10.35 -8.23
CA ARG A 344 -14.52 9.05 -8.68
C ARG A 344 -13.09 9.23 -9.18
N ILE A 345 -12.15 8.47 -8.63
CA ILE A 345 -10.78 8.40 -9.14
C ILE A 345 -10.53 6.97 -9.64
N PRO A 346 -10.49 6.75 -10.97
CA PRO A 346 -10.08 5.46 -11.53
C PRO A 346 -8.63 5.17 -11.14
N VAL A 347 -8.36 3.92 -10.74
CA VAL A 347 -7.07 3.54 -10.14
C VAL A 347 -5.91 3.47 -11.14
N TRP A 348 -6.19 3.52 -12.45
CA TRP A 348 -5.20 3.51 -13.53
C TRP A 348 -4.29 4.76 -13.61
N LYS A 349 -4.47 5.74 -12.72
CA LYS A 349 -3.53 6.84 -12.49
C LYS A 349 -2.65 6.53 -11.28
N ARG A 350 -1.65 5.67 -11.41
CA ARG A 350 -0.47 5.65 -10.54
C ARG A 350 0.77 5.31 -11.32
#